data_AF-U9TJE6-F1
#
_entry.id   AF-U9TJE6-F1
#
_cell.length_a   1.000
_cell.length_b   1.000
_cell.length_c   1.000
_cell.angle_alpha   90.00
_cell.angle_beta   90.00
_cell.angle_gamma   90.00
#
_symmetry.space_group_name_H-M   'P 1'
#
loop_
_entity.id
_entity.type
_entity.pdbx_description
1 polymer ?
#
loop_
_entity_poly.entity_id
_entity_poly.type
_entity_poly.pdbx_seq_one_letter_code
_entity_poly.pdbx_strand_id
1 'polypeptide(L)'
;DTLFQPSTAIRHSTEFYNAIQSYYEPNIPPILCLYTDGGPDYRTTFGSVQISLLCLFLRGNFDILIALQTAPYHSWANPAERIMSIINLGLQGVAIMRDEMSSYLEKIFEKADTLEQIREAAKKNQDLKTELENCICNVQQLLCARTERLIILSIDKTLKISDTTMDILSKKTNLQEFMRTHCQIRHYSFQIKKCENADCNVCDTIRLPQDIFNGISFLPDPVLAQLDNDRYTDFKSIYGTETTEQYHPTLIAAMLNSERAPSTIFVNTKVHNIIQCFQCGKFRCLYSKKALTNTQQSIFKCIVDDWDYSCGSSLVPESHELYNVLFVREKISCESPIELSYYSSRKNNPLVCYWCGCDQELLEFPTYMTSKYKFVFPLCSICQSKGKDFFARIEIKTNTKGQKRKRNTNS
;
A
#
# COMPACT_ATOMS: atom_id res chain seq x y z
N ASP A 1 -20.77 12.51 1.03
CA ASP A 1 -21.06 11.07 1.08
C ASP A 1 -20.27 10.34 -0.01
N THR A 2 -19.44 9.36 0.39
CA THR A 2 -18.59 8.54 -0.51
C THR A 2 -19.40 7.68 -1.48
N LEU A 3 -20.69 7.46 -1.23
CA LEU A 3 -21.60 6.78 -2.18
C LEU A 3 -21.79 7.59 -3.46
N PHE A 4 -22.01 8.91 -3.34
CA PHE A 4 -22.39 9.76 -4.48
C PHE A 4 -21.36 10.83 -4.85
N GLN A 5 -20.39 11.10 -3.97
CA GLN A 5 -19.33 12.07 -4.22
C GLN A 5 -17.97 11.40 -4.07
N PRO A 6 -17.14 11.37 -5.13
CA PRO A 6 -15.80 10.84 -5.01
C PRO A 6 -14.98 11.71 -4.06
N SER A 7 -14.22 11.05 -3.17
CA SER A 7 -13.15 11.71 -2.44
C SER A 7 -12.03 12.01 -3.43
N THR A 8 -11.52 13.24 -3.39
CA THR A 8 -10.44 13.70 -4.28
C THR A 8 -9.53 14.65 -3.52
N ALA A 9 -8.23 14.57 -3.78
CA ALA A 9 -7.23 15.45 -3.20
C ALA A 9 -7.61 16.95 -3.30
N ILE A 10 -8.07 17.40 -4.47
CA ILE A 10 -8.40 18.82 -4.72
C ILE A 10 -9.59 19.32 -3.91
N ARG A 11 -10.56 18.44 -3.66
CA ARG A 11 -11.66 18.75 -2.76
C ARG A 11 -11.14 18.92 -1.34
N HIS A 12 -10.31 18.00 -0.87
CA HIS A 12 -9.76 18.06 0.49
C HIS A 12 -8.89 19.30 0.70
N SER A 13 -8.05 19.68 -0.28
CA SER A 13 -7.26 20.91 -0.18
C SER A 13 -8.14 22.18 -0.18
N THR A 14 -9.22 22.20 -0.95
CA THR A 14 -10.18 23.33 -0.93
C THR A 14 -10.90 23.45 0.40
N GLU A 15 -11.42 22.33 0.92
CA GLU A 15 -12.10 22.28 2.22
C GLU A 15 -11.15 22.72 3.34
N PHE A 16 -9.90 22.26 3.27
CA PHE A 16 -8.85 22.64 4.21
C PHE A 16 -8.48 24.13 4.14
N TYR A 17 -8.35 24.69 2.93
CA TYR A 17 -8.05 26.11 2.75
C TYR A 17 -9.13 27.00 3.39
N ASN A 18 -10.40 26.68 3.17
CA ASN A 18 -11.52 27.44 3.73
C ASN A 18 -11.51 27.38 5.27
N ALA A 19 -11.12 26.25 5.85
CA ALA A 19 -10.97 26.09 7.29
C ALA A 19 -9.85 26.98 7.85
N ILE A 20 -8.68 27.00 7.18
CA ILE A 20 -7.58 27.91 7.55
C ILE A 20 -8.03 29.35 7.44
N GLN A 21 -8.66 29.72 6.33
CA GLN A 21 -9.10 31.09 6.08
C GLN A 21 -10.06 31.56 7.17
N SER A 22 -11.07 30.76 7.50
CA SER A 22 -12.06 31.11 8.54
C SER A 22 -11.45 31.24 9.93
N TYR A 23 -10.43 30.43 10.24
CA TYR A 23 -9.81 30.42 11.57
C TYR A 23 -8.77 31.53 11.74
N TYR A 24 -7.98 31.80 10.71
CA TYR A 24 -6.85 32.73 10.77
C TYR A 24 -7.15 34.10 10.13
N GLU A 25 -8.35 34.34 9.61
CA GLU A 25 -8.72 35.67 9.11
C GLU A 25 -8.53 36.74 10.20
N PRO A 26 -7.88 37.89 9.89
CA PRO A 26 -7.49 38.35 8.55
C PRO A 26 -6.07 37.93 8.08
N ASN A 27 -5.28 37.21 8.87
CA ASN A 27 -3.86 36.94 8.55
C ASN A 27 -3.48 35.45 8.66
N ILE A 28 -3.56 34.76 7.52
CA ILE A 28 -3.11 33.37 7.39
C ILE A 28 -1.57 33.30 7.52
N PRO A 29 -1.02 32.42 8.37
CA PRO A 29 0.43 32.23 8.49
C PRO A 29 1.11 31.93 7.14
N PRO A 30 2.34 32.43 6.90
CA PRO A 30 3.03 32.25 5.63
C PRO A 30 3.62 30.85 5.41
N ILE A 31 3.72 30.03 6.47
CA ILE A 31 4.22 28.66 6.40
C ILE A 31 3.09 27.70 6.70
N LEU A 32 2.88 26.73 5.81
CA LEU A 32 1.93 25.64 6.02
C LEU A 32 2.67 24.30 6.09
N CYS A 33 2.47 23.55 7.18
CA CYS A 33 2.93 22.17 7.31
C CYS A 33 1.74 21.23 7.47
N LEU A 34 1.62 20.26 6.58
CA LEU A 34 0.61 19.21 6.60
C LEU A 34 1.28 17.90 6.97
N TYR A 35 0.72 17.16 7.93
CA TYR A 35 1.20 15.84 8.31
C TYR A 35 0.04 14.84 8.20
N THR A 36 0.20 13.82 7.35
CA THR A 36 -0.87 12.90 6.97
C THR A 36 -0.44 11.44 7.10
N ASP A 37 -1.39 10.52 7.01
CA ASP A 37 -1.15 9.08 7.03
C ASP A 37 -0.75 8.49 5.67
N GLY A 38 -0.70 9.31 4.60
CA GLY A 38 -0.36 8.86 3.25
C GLY A 38 -1.46 8.04 2.57
N GLY A 39 -2.71 8.19 2.99
CA GLY A 39 -3.88 7.67 2.27
C GLY A 39 -3.95 8.14 0.81
N PRO A 40 -4.77 7.53 -0.06
CA PRO A 40 -4.78 7.79 -1.50
C PRO A 40 -4.88 9.28 -1.88
N ASP A 41 -5.65 10.07 -1.12
CA ASP A 41 -5.84 11.51 -1.36
C ASP A 41 -4.76 12.41 -0.76
N TYR A 42 -3.85 11.85 0.03
CA TYR A 42 -2.76 12.58 0.71
C TYR A 42 -1.36 12.05 0.34
N ARG A 43 -1.30 10.99 -0.47
CA ARG A 43 -0.05 10.39 -0.92
C ARG A 43 0.72 11.35 -1.83
N THR A 44 1.82 11.88 -1.32
CA THR A 44 2.63 12.94 -1.95
C THR A 44 3.28 12.53 -3.27
N THR A 45 3.36 11.22 -3.55
CA THR A 45 3.88 10.68 -4.82
C THR A 45 2.85 10.70 -5.95
N PHE A 46 1.56 10.92 -5.64
CA PHE A 46 0.52 10.98 -6.66
C PHE A 46 0.44 12.39 -7.27
N GLY A 47 0.50 12.47 -8.60
CA GLY A 47 0.45 13.75 -9.33
C GLY A 47 -0.80 14.56 -9.03
N SER A 48 -1.96 13.91 -8.87
CA SER A 48 -3.21 14.58 -8.48
C SER A 48 -3.10 15.29 -7.12
N VAL A 49 -2.41 14.68 -6.16
CA VAL A 49 -2.14 15.26 -4.84
C VAL A 49 -1.14 16.42 -4.96
N GLN A 50 -0.08 16.26 -5.76
CA GLN A 50 0.91 17.32 -6.00
C GLN A 50 0.28 18.57 -6.62
N ILE A 51 -0.60 18.43 -7.62
CA ILE A 51 -1.36 19.57 -8.19
C ILE A 51 -2.23 20.20 -7.12
N SER A 52 -2.94 19.38 -6.33
CA SER A 52 -3.80 19.87 -5.26
C SER A 52 -3.05 20.76 -4.28
N LEU A 53 -1.85 20.32 -3.86
CA LEU A 53 -0.96 21.06 -2.96
C LEU A 53 -0.39 22.32 -3.63
N LEU A 54 -0.08 22.28 -4.93
CA LEU A 54 0.32 23.47 -5.69
C LEU A 54 -0.81 24.51 -5.77
N CYS A 55 -2.05 24.07 -6.06
CA CYS A 55 -3.21 24.95 -6.05
C CYS A 55 -3.44 25.57 -4.67
N LEU A 56 -3.27 24.77 -3.60
CA LEU A 56 -3.36 25.25 -2.22
C LEU A 56 -2.26 26.27 -1.89
N PHE A 57 -1.02 25.99 -2.31
CA PHE A 57 0.14 26.88 -2.14
C PHE A 57 -0.12 28.26 -2.75
N LEU A 58 -0.53 28.28 -4.02
CA LEU A 58 -0.80 29.52 -4.76
C LEU A 58 -2.01 30.26 -4.18
N ARG A 59 -3.10 29.54 -3.89
CA ARG A 59 -4.34 30.17 -3.37
C ARG A 59 -4.15 30.77 -1.99
N GLY A 60 -3.40 30.12 -1.11
CA GLY A 60 -3.10 30.63 0.23
C GLY A 60 -1.90 31.56 0.32
N ASN A 61 -1.25 31.86 -0.81
CA ASN A 61 -0.08 32.72 -0.89
C ASN A 61 1.01 32.33 0.13
N PHE A 62 1.22 31.03 0.35
CA PHE A 62 2.21 30.55 1.32
C PHE A 62 3.62 30.81 0.78
N ASP A 63 4.55 31.17 1.68
CA ASP A 63 5.96 31.26 1.33
C ASP A 63 6.58 29.87 1.26
N ILE A 64 6.09 28.96 2.12
CA ILE A 64 6.54 27.57 2.21
C ILE A 64 5.34 26.66 2.51
N LEU A 65 5.19 25.59 1.73
CA LEU A 65 4.25 24.50 2.02
C LEU A 65 5.02 23.19 2.11
N ILE A 66 4.88 22.49 3.23
CA ILE A 66 5.49 21.18 3.48
C ILE A 66 4.37 20.17 3.71
N ALA A 67 4.19 19.24 2.79
CA ALA A 67 3.30 18.10 2.98
C ALA A 67 4.13 16.86 3.32
N LEU A 68 3.92 16.31 4.51
CA LEU A 68 4.56 15.13 5.04
C LEU A 68 3.54 13.98 5.12
N GLN A 69 4.02 12.77 4.82
CA GLN A 69 3.28 11.55 5.07
C GLN A 69 4.05 10.67 6.06
N THR A 70 3.29 9.99 6.92
CA THR A 70 3.82 9.04 7.89
C THR A 70 4.39 7.83 7.16
N ALA A 71 5.56 7.35 7.60
CA ALA A 71 6.11 6.11 7.07
C ALA A 71 5.17 4.92 7.40
N PRO A 72 5.03 3.92 6.49
CA PRO A 72 4.23 2.74 6.75
C PRO A 72 4.61 2.07 8.07
N TYR A 73 3.63 1.59 8.83
CA TYR A 73 3.80 0.95 10.15
C TYR A 73 4.30 1.88 11.29
N HIS A 74 4.43 3.20 11.05
CA HIS A 74 4.79 4.20 12.07
C HIS A 74 3.62 5.10 12.46
N SER A 75 2.41 4.57 12.37
CA SER A 75 1.14 5.27 12.56
C SER A 75 1.01 5.89 13.97
N TRP A 76 1.63 5.27 14.98
CA TRP A 76 1.75 5.80 16.36
C TRP A 76 2.41 7.18 16.46
N ALA A 77 3.25 7.56 15.49
CA ALA A 77 3.91 8.86 15.44
C ALA A 77 2.99 9.95 14.86
N ASN A 78 1.87 9.58 14.24
CA ASN A 78 0.92 10.52 13.65
C ASN A 78 0.06 11.18 14.74
N PRO A 79 0.15 12.52 14.93
CA PRO A 79 -0.66 13.21 15.92
C PRO A 79 -2.17 13.05 15.73
N ALA A 80 -2.63 12.93 14.47
CA ALA A 80 -4.04 12.71 14.16
C ALA A 80 -4.52 11.35 14.67
N GLU A 81 -3.70 10.30 14.55
CA GLU A 81 -4.03 8.97 15.10
C GLU A 81 -4.02 8.97 16.63
N ARG A 82 -3.16 9.77 17.25
CA ARG A 82 -3.13 9.91 18.72
C ARG A 82 -4.40 10.55 19.28
N ILE A 83 -5.08 11.42 18.52
CA ILE A 83 -6.36 11.98 18.95
C ILE A 83 -7.54 11.07 18.63
N MET A 84 -7.41 10.15 17.65
CA MET A 84 -8.46 9.17 17.34
C MET A 84 -8.80 8.28 18.54
N SER A 85 -7.84 7.94 19.41
CA SER A 85 -8.16 7.22 20.65
C SER A 85 -9.04 8.02 21.61
N ILE A 86 -8.89 9.35 21.64
CA ILE A 86 -9.72 10.26 22.45
C ILE A 86 -11.12 10.38 21.85
N ILE A 87 -11.21 10.48 20.52
CA ILE A 87 -12.49 10.47 19.80
C ILE A 87 -13.22 9.15 20.03
N ASN A 88 -12.52 8.01 19.97
CA ASN A 88 -13.08 6.69 20.23
C ASN A 88 -13.65 6.56 21.66
N LEU A 89 -13.00 7.17 22.66
CA LEU A 89 -13.56 7.26 24.03
C LEU A 89 -14.85 8.09 24.05
N GLY A 90 -14.89 9.22 23.33
CA GLY A 90 -16.09 10.05 23.22
C GLY A 90 -17.25 9.40 22.43
N LEU A 91 -16.93 8.47 21.53
CA LEU A 91 -17.88 7.66 20.76
C LEU A 91 -18.21 6.32 21.44
N GLN A 92 -17.62 6.02 22.59
CA GLN A 92 -17.88 4.77 23.30
C GLN A 92 -19.35 4.71 23.73
N GLY A 93 -20.04 3.64 23.33
CA GLY A 93 -21.47 3.47 23.60
C GLY A 93 -22.39 4.22 22.63
N VAL A 94 -21.85 4.86 21.59
CA VAL A 94 -22.66 5.44 20.51
C VAL A 94 -22.90 4.38 19.44
N ALA A 95 -24.16 3.94 19.31
CA ALA A 95 -24.60 3.13 18.18
C ALA A 95 -25.10 4.07 17.07
N ILE A 96 -24.53 3.92 15.88
CA ILE A 96 -24.94 4.68 14.70
C ILE A 96 -25.80 3.77 13.84
N MET A 97 -27.04 4.17 13.60
CA MET A 97 -27.96 3.49 12.70
C MET A 97 -28.60 4.54 11.80
N ARG A 98 -28.64 4.26 10.50
CA ARG A 98 -29.44 5.06 9.57
C ARG A 98 -30.92 4.87 9.86
N ASP A 99 -31.73 5.84 9.49
CA ASP A 99 -33.18 5.68 9.52
C ASP A 99 -33.61 4.62 8.49
N GLU A 100 -34.67 3.88 8.81
CA GLU A 100 -35.29 2.96 7.86
C GLU A 100 -35.96 3.75 6.74
N MET A 101 -35.66 3.39 5.49
CA MET A 101 -36.37 3.91 4.33
C MET A 101 -37.70 3.16 4.16
N SER A 102 -38.49 3.55 3.16
CA SER A 102 -39.69 2.79 2.81
C SER A 102 -39.36 1.33 2.46
N SER A 103 -40.26 0.41 2.85
CA SER A 103 -40.08 -1.04 2.63
C SER A 103 -39.81 -1.44 1.17
N TYR A 104 -40.23 -0.61 0.21
CA TYR A 104 -39.93 -0.79 -1.21
C TYR A 104 -38.46 -0.47 -1.52
N LEU A 105 -37.95 0.67 -1.04
CA LEU A 105 -36.57 1.11 -1.27
C LEU A 105 -35.58 0.23 -0.51
N GLU A 106 -35.92 -0.22 0.70
CA GLU A 106 -35.13 -1.19 1.46
C GLU A 106 -34.91 -2.48 0.68
N LYS A 107 -35.95 -3.02 0.05
CA LYS A 107 -35.85 -4.22 -0.80
C LYS A 107 -35.01 -4.01 -2.05
N ILE A 108 -34.87 -2.77 -2.53
CA ILE A 108 -33.98 -2.44 -3.65
C ILE A 108 -32.55 -2.34 -3.15
N PHE A 109 -32.34 -1.69 -2.01
CA PHE A 109 -31.05 -1.53 -1.37
C PHE A 109 -30.45 -2.87 -0.93
N GLU A 110 -31.24 -3.74 -0.29
CA GLU A 110 -30.83 -5.09 0.13
C GLU A 110 -30.33 -5.97 -1.02
N LYS A 111 -30.75 -5.69 -2.26
CA LYS A 111 -30.30 -6.43 -3.45
C LYS A 111 -28.97 -5.92 -4.02
N ALA A 112 -28.42 -4.84 -3.47
CA ALA A 112 -27.19 -4.22 -3.94
C ALA A 112 -26.07 -4.43 -2.89
N ASP A 113 -25.23 -5.43 -3.14
CA ASP A 113 -24.18 -5.87 -2.21
C ASP A 113 -22.88 -5.05 -2.33
N THR A 114 -22.79 -4.14 -3.31
CA THR A 114 -21.58 -3.35 -3.59
C THR A 114 -21.91 -1.87 -3.81
N LEU A 115 -20.96 -0.99 -3.50
CA LEU A 115 -21.10 0.46 -3.76
C LEU A 115 -21.41 0.77 -5.23
N GLU A 116 -20.88 -0.02 -6.16
CA GLU A 116 -21.16 0.13 -7.58
C GLU A 116 -22.61 -0.21 -7.92
N GLN A 117 -23.11 -1.35 -7.42
CA GLN A 117 -24.51 -1.74 -7.61
C GLN A 117 -25.48 -0.75 -6.96
N ILE A 118 -25.14 -0.22 -5.78
CA ILE A 118 -25.95 0.82 -5.11
C ILE A 118 -26.01 2.08 -5.99
N ARG A 119 -24.87 2.52 -6.54
CA ARG A 119 -24.82 3.67 -7.47
C ARG A 119 -25.64 3.42 -8.73
N GLU A 120 -25.60 2.22 -9.30
CA GLU A 120 -26.43 1.88 -10.46
C GLU A 120 -27.92 1.84 -10.13
N ALA A 121 -28.30 1.29 -8.98
CA ALA A 121 -29.68 1.27 -8.52
C ALA A 121 -30.21 2.69 -8.27
N ALA A 122 -29.40 3.55 -7.66
CA ALA A 122 -29.72 4.96 -7.42
C ALA A 122 -29.77 5.79 -8.72
N LYS A 123 -28.96 5.45 -9.74
CA LYS A 123 -29.10 6.04 -11.09
C LYS A 123 -30.41 5.66 -11.76
N LYS A 124 -30.91 4.44 -11.50
CA LYS A 124 -32.19 3.93 -12.05
C LYS A 124 -33.40 4.42 -11.27
N ASN A 125 -33.24 4.73 -9.98
CA ASN A 125 -34.30 5.17 -9.09
C ASN A 125 -33.84 6.40 -8.29
N GLN A 126 -34.32 7.58 -8.69
CA GLN A 126 -33.97 8.86 -8.07
C GLN A 126 -34.52 8.99 -6.63
N ASP A 127 -35.63 8.34 -6.31
CA ASP A 127 -36.20 8.34 -4.97
C ASP A 127 -35.30 7.58 -3.99
N LEU A 128 -34.69 6.47 -4.45
CA LEU A 128 -33.68 5.75 -3.68
C LEU A 128 -32.48 6.64 -3.34
N LYS A 129 -32.03 7.47 -4.29
CA LYS A 129 -30.92 8.39 -4.07
C LYS A 129 -31.27 9.41 -2.98
N THR A 130 -32.42 10.07 -3.11
CA THR A 130 -32.86 11.12 -2.18
C THR A 130 -33.06 10.55 -0.77
N GLU A 131 -33.69 9.38 -0.66
CA GLU A 131 -33.93 8.75 0.64
C GLU A 131 -32.65 8.21 1.29
N LEU A 132 -31.68 7.73 0.52
CA LEU A 132 -30.35 7.37 1.05
C LEU A 132 -29.60 8.60 1.60
N GLU A 133 -29.77 9.77 0.98
CA GLU A 133 -29.21 11.02 1.49
C GLU A 133 -29.94 11.48 2.77
N ASN A 134 -31.26 11.32 2.83
CA ASN A 134 -32.07 11.71 3.98
C ASN A 134 -31.87 10.79 5.20
N CYS A 135 -31.78 9.48 5.00
CA CYS A 135 -31.75 8.51 6.10
C CYS A 135 -30.48 8.58 6.97
N ILE A 136 -29.47 9.32 6.53
CA ILE A 136 -28.22 9.55 7.28
C ILE A 136 -28.17 10.93 7.96
N CYS A 137 -29.15 11.80 7.72
CA CYS A 137 -29.15 13.17 8.26
C CYS A 137 -29.13 13.19 9.79
N ASN A 138 -29.92 12.33 10.45
CA ASN A 138 -29.97 12.26 11.91
C ASN A 138 -28.63 11.83 12.51
N VAL A 139 -27.95 10.87 11.87
CA VAL A 139 -26.59 10.45 12.22
C VAL A 139 -25.60 11.59 12.05
N GLN A 140 -25.66 12.31 10.93
CA GLN A 140 -24.78 13.45 10.67
C GLN A 140 -24.98 14.54 11.72
N GLN A 141 -26.22 14.89 12.05
CA GLN A 141 -26.53 15.89 13.08
C GLN A 141 -26.03 15.46 14.47
N LEU A 142 -26.22 14.19 14.85
CA LEU A 142 -25.70 13.63 16.10
C LEU A 142 -24.17 13.74 16.17
N LEU A 143 -23.49 13.37 15.09
CA LEU A 143 -22.03 13.47 15.00
C LEU A 143 -21.59 14.95 15.05
N CYS A 144 -22.23 15.84 14.30
CA CYS A 144 -21.95 17.27 14.32
C CYS A 144 -22.09 17.89 15.71
N ALA A 145 -23.16 17.55 16.44
CA ALA A 145 -23.38 18.04 17.81
C ALA A 145 -22.36 17.46 18.81
N ARG A 146 -21.87 16.23 18.59
CA ARG A 146 -20.82 15.61 19.42
C ARG A 146 -19.43 16.14 19.08
N THR A 147 -19.21 16.58 17.85
CA THR A 147 -17.94 17.16 17.37
C THR A 147 -18.01 18.68 17.25
N GLU A 148 -18.92 19.36 17.96
CA GLU A 148 -19.23 20.79 17.82
C GLU A 148 -18.02 21.73 18.05
N ARG A 149 -16.91 21.21 18.60
CA ARG A 149 -15.60 21.89 18.69
C ARG A 149 -14.71 21.76 17.44
N LEU A 150 -15.22 21.19 16.35
CA LEU A 150 -14.54 21.02 15.07
C LEU A 150 -15.52 21.42 13.95
N ILE A 151 -15.24 22.55 13.30
CA ILE A 151 -16.12 23.18 12.30
C ILE A 151 -15.63 22.86 10.89
N ILE A 152 -16.53 22.40 10.00
CA ILE A 152 -16.40 22.43 8.53
C ILE A 152 -17.79 22.70 7.93
N LEU A 153 -17.89 23.64 6.97
CA LEU A 153 -18.87 23.63 5.87
C LEU A 153 -18.24 24.16 4.55
N SER A 154 -18.81 23.69 3.44
CA SER A 154 -18.39 23.57 2.02
C SER A 154 -18.34 24.90 1.20
N ILE A 155 -17.77 25.03 -0.02
CA ILE A 155 -18.18 24.58 -1.40
C ILE A 155 -17.15 25.14 -2.45
N ASP A 156 -16.90 24.52 -3.63
CA ASP A 156 -17.13 25.10 -5.00
C ASP A 156 -16.83 24.15 -6.21
N LYS A 157 -17.53 24.40 -7.33
CA LYS A 157 -17.89 23.52 -8.48
C LYS A 157 -17.23 23.88 -9.82
N THR A 158 -16.07 24.52 -9.85
CA THR A 158 -15.50 25.03 -11.11
C THR A 158 -14.30 24.24 -11.66
N LEU A 159 -13.91 23.15 -11.00
CA LEU A 159 -12.80 22.31 -11.46
C LEU A 159 -13.27 21.16 -12.35
N LYS A 160 -12.64 20.98 -13.51
CA LYS A 160 -12.85 19.79 -14.34
C LYS A 160 -11.96 18.65 -13.84
N ILE A 161 -12.62 17.57 -13.42
CA ILE A 161 -12.10 16.37 -12.73
C ILE A 161 -11.15 15.51 -13.59
N SER A 162 -11.01 15.78 -14.90
CA SER A 162 -10.44 14.82 -15.86
C SER A 162 -8.91 14.72 -15.89
N ASP A 163 -8.16 15.68 -15.33
CA ASP A 163 -6.71 15.80 -15.55
C ASP A 163 -5.90 15.30 -14.34
N THR A 164 -5.94 13.99 -14.06
CA THR A 164 -5.41 13.41 -12.80
C THR A 164 -4.20 12.48 -12.96
N THR A 165 -3.81 12.12 -14.18
CA THR A 165 -2.76 11.12 -14.42
C THR A 165 -1.39 11.75 -14.69
N MET A 166 -0.33 11.18 -14.09
CA MET A 166 1.06 11.62 -14.27
C MET A 166 1.51 11.71 -15.73
N ASP A 167 0.94 10.90 -16.63
CA ASP A 167 1.25 10.92 -18.07
C ASP A 167 0.70 12.17 -18.81
N ILE A 168 -0.35 12.80 -18.27
CA ILE A 168 -0.87 14.07 -18.79
C ILE A 168 -0.05 15.24 -18.20
N LEU A 169 0.39 15.11 -16.95
CA LEU A 169 1.15 16.15 -16.24
C LEU A 169 2.61 16.25 -16.68
N SER A 170 3.23 15.13 -17.06
CA SER A 170 4.60 15.09 -17.59
C SER A 170 4.75 15.84 -18.91
N LYS A 171 3.66 15.99 -19.68
CA LYS A 171 3.64 16.70 -20.97
C LYS A 171 3.53 18.22 -20.82
N LYS A 172 3.28 18.74 -19.61
CA LYS A 172 3.15 20.18 -19.34
C LYS A 172 4.50 20.78 -18.92
N THR A 173 5.27 21.28 -19.88
CA THR A 173 6.66 21.76 -19.69
C THR A 173 6.79 22.84 -18.61
N ASN A 174 5.90 23.84 -18.58
CA ASN A 174 5.95 24.91 -17.58
C ASN A 174 5.69 24.42 -16.15
N LEU A 175 4.80 23.42 -16.00
CA LEU A 175 4.53 22.79 -14.70
C LEU A 175 5.73 21.98 -14.23
N GLN A 176 6.33 21.20 -15.12
CA GLN A 176 7.53 20.41 -14.80
C GLN A 176 8.71 21.31 -14.41
N GLU A 177 8.89 22.42 -15.11
CA GLU A 177 9.95 23.39 -14.79
C GLU A 177 9.72 24.07 -13.43
N PHE A 178 8.47 24.44 -13.11
CA PHE A 178 8.13 24.94 -11.79
C PHE A 178 8.39 23.90 -10.70
N MET A 179 7.95 22.65 -10.90
CA MET A 179 8.19 21.57 -9.95
C MET A 179 9.68 21.29 -9.75
N ARG A 180 10.51 21.42 -10.79
CA ARG A 180 11.96 21.24 -10.71
C ARG A 180 12.67 22.35 -9.91
N THR A 181 12.16 23.57 -9.99
CA THR A 181 12.83 24.77 -9.45
C THR A 181 12.32 25.18 -8.07
N HIS A 182 11.04 24.92 -7.78
CA HIS A 182 10.36 25.40 -6.56
C HIS A 182 9.92 24.25 -5.63
N CYS A 183 9.96 23.00 -6.09
CA CYS A 183 9.52 21.87 -5.30
C CYS A 183 10.66 20.89 -5.00
N GLN A 184 10.59 20.29 -3.82
CA GLN A 184 11.34 19.09 -3.48
C GLN A 184 10.36 17.92 -3.33
N ILE A 185 10.47 16.98 -4.26
CA ILE A 185 9.66 15.76 -4.26
C ILE A 185 10.50 14.66 -3.63
N ARG A 186 9.93 14.01 -2.62
CA ARG A 186 10.49 12.85 -1.92
C ARG A 186 9.39 11.82 -1.70
N HIS A 187 9.80 10.62 -1.33
CA HIS A 187 8.92 9.49 -1.05
C HIS A 187 7.95 9.78 0.08
N TYR A 188 8.37 10.50 1.14
CA TYR A 188 7.49 10.87 2.27
C TYR A 188 7.17 12.36 2.37
N SER A 189 7.66 13.19 1.45
CA SER A 189 7.37 14.62 1.50
C SER A 189 7.20 15.24 0.12
N PHE A 190 6.31 16.21 0.03
CA PHE A 190 6.27 17.15 -1.08
C PHE A 190 6.36 18.56 -0.50
N GLN A 191 7.43 19.26 -0.84
CA GLN A 191 7.74 20.57 -0.29
C GLN A 191 7.75 21.59 -1.42
N ILE A 192 7.20 22.77 -1.18
CA ILE A 192 7.17 23.90 -2.10
C ILE A 192 7.73 25.11 -1.35
N LYS A 193 8.69 25.81 -1.96
CA LYS A 193 9.23 27.07 -1.44
C LYS A 193 9.13 28.13 -2.53
N LYS A 194 8.73 29.36 -2.18
CA LYS A 194 8.87 30.51 -3.08
C LYS A 194 10.34 30.71 -3.47
N CYS A 195 10.58 31.38 -4.60
CA CYS A 195 11.92 31.82 -4.96
C CYS A 195 12.03 33.34 -4.87
N GLU A 196 13.27 33.83 -4.89
CA GLU A 196 13.61 35.25 -4.93
C GLU A 196 13.91 35.74 -6.35
N ASN A 197 13.66 34.90 -7.35
CA ASN A 197 13.94 35.26 -8.73
C ASN A 197 12.95 36.34 -9.19
N ALA A 198 13.48 37.52 -9.55
CA ALA A 198 12.70 38.64 -10.06
C ALA A 198 11.93 38.30 -11.35
N ASP A 199 12.40 37.32 -12.12
CA ASP A 199 11.75 36.85 -13.35
C ASP A 199 10.70 35.75 -13.10
N CYS A 200 10.43 35.39 -11.84
CA CYS A 200 9.42 34.39 -11.50
C CYS A 200 8.01 34.96 -11.61
N ASN A 201 7.28 34.55 -12.66
CA ASN A 201 5.89 34.97 -12.88
C ASN A 201 4.86 34.20 -12.05
N VAL A 202 5.29 33.33 -11.13
CA VAL A 202 4.40 32.43 -10.36
C VAL A 202 4.38 32.77 -8.87
N CYS A 203 5.50 33.22 -8.30
CA CYS A 203 5.57 33.56 -6.89
C CYS A 203 5.16 35.01 -6.64
N ASP A 204 4.17 35.20 -5.77
CA ASP A 204 3.90 36.52 -5.17
C ASP A 204 4.99 36.91 -4.16
N THR A 205 4.97 38.17 -3.71
CA THR A 205 5.90 38.71 -2.72
C THR A 205 6.01 37.81 -1.48
N ILE A 206 7.24 37.61 -1.01
CA ILE A 206 7.53 36.85 0.21
C ILE A 206 6.97 37.62 1.42
N ARG A 207 6.20 36.95 2.27
CA ARG A 207 5.55 37.54 3.45
C ARG A 207 6.40 37.44 4.72
N LEU A 208 7.27 36.45 4.80
CA LEU A 208 8.24 36.26 5.88
C LEU A 208 9.31 37.37 5.86
N PRO A 209 9.86 37.74 7.04
CA PRO A 209 11.09 38.50 7.11
C PRO A 209 12.22 37.82 6.32
N GLN A 210 12.99 38.62 5.59
CA GLN A 210 13.98 38.13 4.63
C GLN A 210 15.08 37.27 5.27
N ASP A 211 15.52 37.64 6.47
CA ASP A 211 16.49 36.89 7.27
C ASP A 211 15.96 35.51 7.66
N ILE A 212 14.69 35.41 8.04
CA ILE A 212 14.02 34.15 8.36
C ILE A 212 13.86 33.29 7.10
N PHE A 213 13.38 33.87 6.00
CA PHE A 213 13.16 33.15 4.75
C PHE A 213 14.45 32.55 4.17
N ASN A 214 15.55 33.29 4.26
CA ASN A 214 16.88 32.85 3.83
C ASN A 214 17.42 31.70 4.68
N GLY A 215 17.08 31.69 5.98
CA GLY A 215 17.47 30.62 6.90
C GLY A 215 16.71 29.31 6.70
N ILE A 216 15.57 29.31 5.99
CA ILE A 216 14.76 28.10 5.81
C ILE A 216 15.20 27.34 4.56
N SER A 217 15.73 26.14 4.76
CA SER A 217 15.97 25.15 3.71
C SER A 217 14.86 24.11 3.64
N PHE A 218 14.78 23.38 2.52
CA PHE A 218 13.95 22.18 2.45
C PHE A 218 14.38 21.16 3.53
N LEU A 219 13.42 20.38 4.02
CA LEU A 219 13.69 19.33 4.99
C LEU A 219 14.59 18.25 4.35
N PRO A 220 15.66 17.83 5.04
CA PRO A 220 16.57 16.81 4.54
C PRO A 220 15.97 15.40 4.65
N ASP A 221 16.50 14.49 3.85
CA ASP A 221 16.22 13.07 3.93
C ASP A 221 16.92 12.43 5.15
N PRO A 222 16.40 11.31 5.71
CA PRO A 222 17.08 10.58 6.77
C PRO A 222 18.46 10.08 6.32
N VAL A 223 19.50 10.30 7.14
CA VAL A 223 20.89 9.85 6.87
C VAL A 223 21.39 9.02 8.04
N LEU A 224 21.96 7.84 7.81
CA LEU A 224 22.51 6.99 8.88
C LEU A 224 23.71 7.64 9.58
N ALA A 225 23.82 7.44 10.89
CA ALA A 225 24.96 7.91 11.66
C ALA A 225 26.21 7.08 11.32
N GLN A 226 27.35 7.75 11.06
CA GLN A 226 28.59 7.10 10.61
C GLN A 226 29.15 6.04 11.58
N LEU A 227 28.81 6.13 12.87
CA LEU A 227 29.31 5.25 13.93
C LEU A 227 28.26 4.23 14.41
N ASP A 228 27.00 4.37 13.99
CA ASP A 228 25.88 3.53 14.42
C ASP A 228 24.85 3.43 13.29
N ASN A 229 24.94 2.35 12.51
CA ASN A 229 24.05 2.11 11.37
C ASN A 229 22.59 1.85 11.77
N ASP A 230 22.28 1.73 13.08
CA ASP A 230 20.92 1.56 13.57
C ASP A 230 20.25 2.89 13.93
N ARG A 231 20.94 4.04 13.79
CA ARG A 231 20.40 5.36 14.11
C ARG A 231 20.55 6.35 12.97
N TYR A 232 19.56 7.23 12.84
CA TYR A 232 19.67 8.40 11.98
C TYR A 232 20.49 9.51 12.65
N THR A 233 21.19 10.26 11.82
CA THR A 233 21.94 11.45 12.17
C THR A 233 20.99 12.55 12.66
N ASP A 234 21.43 13.37 13.61
CA ASP A 234 20.61 14.44 14.18
C ASP A 234 20.24 15.49 13.13
N PHE A 235 18.98 15.93 13.15
CA PHE A 235 18.43 16.89 12.19
C PHE A 235 19.28 18.16 12.07
N LYS A 236 19.76 18.72 13.18
CA LYS A 236 20.51 20.00 13.16
C LYS A 236 21.82 19.89 12.40
N SER A 237 22.41 18.69 12.35
CA SER A 237 23.68 18.46 11.67
C SER A 237 23.53 18.25 10.16
N ILE A 238 22.34 17.89 9.69
CA ILE A 238 22.06 17.65 8.25
C ILE A 238 21.19 18.74 7.62
N TYR A 239 20.54 19.59 8.41
CA TYR A 239 19.67 20.65 7.90
C TYR A 239 20.45 21.64 7.02
N GLY A 240 19.92 21.93 5.83
CA GLY A 240 20.58 22.79 4.84
C GLY A 240 21.63 22.08 3.96
N THR A 241 21.83 20.77 4.14
CA THR A 241 22.72 19.97 3.28
C THR A 241 21.92 19.20 2.23
N GLU A 242 22.57 18.88 1.10
CA GLU A 242 21.97 18.02 0.08
C GLU A 242 21.98 16.56 0.54
N THR A 243 20.80 15.95 0.55
CA THR A 243 20.57 14.58 1.02
C THR A 243 19.82 13.77 -0.03
N THR A 244 19.89 12.45 0.09
CA THR A 244 19.30 11.50 -0.86
C THR A 244 18.40 10.50 -0.15
N GLU A 245 17.46 9.91 -0.88
CA GLU A 245 16.46 9.00 -0.32
C GLU A 245 17.01 7.59 0.01
N GLN A 246 18.31 7.35 -0.11
CA GLN A 246 18.92 6.03 -0.02
C GLN A 246 18.66 5.29 1.32
N TYR A 247 18.39 6.02 2.41
CA TYR A 247 18.17 5.44 3.73
C TYR A 247 16.71 5.53 4.22
N HIS A 248 15.76 5.73 3.32
CA HIS A 248 14.35 5.79 3.72
C HIS A 248 13.83 4.39 4.14
N PRO A 249 13.02 4.25 5.21
CA PRO A 249 12.65 2.95 5.78
C PRO A 249 12.03 1.95 4.80
N THR A 250 11.15 2.40 3.90
CA THR A 250 10.54 1.51 2.88
C THR A 250 11.58 0.94 1.91
N LEU A 251 12.61 1.70 1.53
CA LEU A 251 13.67 1.20 0.66
C LEU A 251 14.59 0.24 1.41
N ILE A 252 14.98 0.57 2.64
CA ILE A 252 15.77 -0.34 3.49
C ILE A 252 15.03 -1.67 3.67
N ALA A 253 13.74 -1.63 4.03
CA ALA A 253 12.92 -2.82 4.17
C ALA A 253 12.79 -3.60 2.85
N ALA A 254 12.64 -2.90 1.71
CA ALA A 254 12.60 -3.55 0.40
C ALA A 254 13.93 -4.22 0.04
N MET A 255 15.06 -3.58 0.35
CA MET A 255 16.41 -4.12 0.14
C MET A 255 16.65 -5.35 1.03
N LEU A 256 16.31 -5.28 2.32
CA LEU A 256 16.45 -6.40 3.25
C LEU A 256 15.57 -7.60 2.86
N ASN A 257 14.40 -7.35 2.28
CA ASN A 257 13.49 -8.39 1.79
C ASN A 257 13.74 -8.79 0.34
N SER A 258 14.66 -8.12 -0.36
CA SER A 258 15.00 -8.47 -1.72
C SER A 258 15.75 -9.80 -1.74
N GLU A 259 15.40 -10.62 -2.73
CA GLU A 259 16.16 -11.83 -3.03
C GLU A 259 17.35 -11.44 -3.90
N ARG A 260 18.50 -12.09 -3.69
CA ARG A 260 19.68 -11.90 -4.55
C ARG A 260 19.39 -12.20 -6.03
N ALA A 261 18.48 -13.14 -6.25
CA ALA A 261 18.12 -13.59 -7.58
C ALA A 261 17.29 -12.53 -8.33
N PRO A 262 17.44 -12.38 -9.67
CA PRO A 262 16.65 -11.44 -10.45
C PRO A 262 15.13 -11.66 -10.27
N SER A 263 14.35 -10.59 -10.19
CA SER A 263 12.91 -10.62 -9.85
C SER A 263 12.02 -11.54 -10.71
N THR A 264 12.49 -11.93 -11.90
CA THR A 264 11.76 -12.79 -12.85
C THR A 264 12.08 -14.28 -12.74
N ILE A 265 13.03 -14.67 -11.88
CA ILE A 265 13.60 -16.02 -11.93
C ILE A 265 12.81 -17.06 -11.13
N PHE A 266 12.10 -16.67 -10.07
CA PHE A 266 11.34 -17.59 -9.22
C PHE A 266 9.97 -17.97 -9.79
N VAL A 267 9.99 -18.57 -10.97
CA VAL A 267 8.81 -19.08 -11.67
C VAL A 267 9.00 -20.56 -12.01
N ASN A 268 7.90 -21.29 -12.11
CA ASN A 268 7.92 -22.74 -12.33
C ASN A 268 8.68 -23.18 -13.60
N THR A 269 8.67 -22.38 -14.66
CA THR A 269 9.40 -22.65 -15.91
C THR A 269 10.92 -22.52 -15.79
N LYS A 270 11.41 -21.89 -14.72
CA LYS A 270 12.83 -21.66 -14.45
C LYS A 270 13.39 -22.58 -13.37
N VAL A 271 12.55 -23.45 -12.80
CA VAL A 271 13.00 -24.53 -11.92
C VAL A 271 13.90 -25.48 -12.71
N HIS A 272 15.18 -25.44 -12.41
CA HIS A 272 16.20 -26.28 -13.03
C HIS A 272 16.30 -27.64 -12.34
N ASN A 273 16.37 -27.63 -11.01
CA ASN A 273 16.47 -28.83 -10.18
C ASN A 273 15.85 -28.59 -8.79
N ILE A 274 15.95 -29.56 -7.89
CA ILE A 274 15.59 -29.45 -6.48
C ILE A 274 16.81 -29.81 -5.62
N ILE A 275 16.86 -29.26 -4.41
CA ILE A 275 17.87 -29.60 -3.40
C ILE A 275 17.19 -29.84 -2.06
N GLN A 276 17.66 -30.84 -1.33
CA GLN A 276 17.12 -31.13 0.00
C GLN A 276 17.86 -30.29 1.04
N CYS A 277 17.12 -29.66 1.95
CA CYS A 277 17.73 -28.98 3.08
C CYS A 277 18.20 -30.00 4.13
N PHE A 278 19.46 -29.95 4.50
CA PHE A 278 20.07 -30.80 5.53
C PHE A 278 19.36 -30.68 6.90
N GLN A 279 18.97 -29.46 7.30
CA GLN A 279 18.39 -29.21 8.61
C GLN A 279 16.94 -29.69 8.78
N CYS A 280 16.10 -29.53 7.74
CA CYS A 280 14.66 -29.80 7.84
C CYS A 280 14.15 -30.89 6.90
N GLY A 281 15.01 -31.43 6.02
CA GLY A 281 14.66 -32.45 5.04
C GLY A 281 13.75 -31.98 3.90
N LYS A 282 13.30 -30.71 3.90
CA LYS A 282 12.41 -30.18 2.86
C LYS A 282 13.16 -29.95 1.54
N PHE A 283 12.51 -30.27 0.43
CA PHE A 283 12.99 -29.91 -0.90
C PHE A 283 12.77 -28.43 -1.21
N ARG A 284 13.80 -27.79 -1.76
CA ARG A 284 13.81 -26.41 -2.24
C ARG A 284 14.09 -26.37 -3.73
N CYS A 285 13.48 -25.42 -4.43
CA CYS A 285 13.65 -25.30 -5.87
C CYS A 285 14.96 -24.57 -6.18
N LEU A 286 15.70 -25.12 -7.13
CA LEU A 286 16.84 -24.47 -7.75
C LEU A 286 16.41 -23.86 -9.08
N TYR A 287 16.73 -22.60 -9.27
CA TYR A 287 16.33 -21.83 -10.43
C TYR A 287 17.53 -21.43 -11.28
N SER A 288 17.36 -21.43 -12.59
CA SER A 288 18.34 -20.89 -13.53
C SER A 288 17.65 -20.19 -14.69
N LYS A 289 18.24 -19.10 -15.19
CA LYS A 289 17.71 -18.38 -16.35
C LYS A 289 17.89 -19.18 -17.65
N LYS A 290 19.01 -19.90 -17.77
CA LYS A 290 19.45 -20.68 -18.95
C LYS A 290 19.72 -22.14 -18.57
N ALA A 291 19.73 -23.04 -19.54
CA ALA A 291 20.20 -24.40 -19.31
C ALA A 291 21.68 -24.38 -18.88
N LEU A 292 22.05 -25.24 -17.92
CA LEU A 292 23.44 -25.41 -17.51
C LEU A 292 24.24 -26.11 -18.61
N THR A 293 25.49 -25.68 -18.81
CA THR A 293 26.46 -26.39 -19.65
C THR A 293 26.87 -27.72 -19.02
N ASN A 294 27.46 -28.63 -19.80
CA ASN A 294 27.90 -29.94 -19.29
C ASN A 294 28.87 -29.79 -18.11
N THR A 295 29.82 -28.84 -18.20
CA THR A 295 30.77 -28.54 -17.11
C THR A 295 30.06 -28.07 -15.86
N GLN A 296 29.11 -27.12 -15.99
CA GLN A 296 28.32 -26.62 -14.87
C GLN A 296 27.43 -27.71 -14.25
N GLN A 297 26.92 -28.65 -15.05
CA GLN A 297 26.14 -29.79 -14.55
C GLN A 297 27.01 -30.73 -13.71
N SER A 298 28.24 -31.01 -14.16
CA SER A 298 29.20 -31.81 -13.38
C SER A 298 29.54 -31.14 -12.05
N ILE A 299 29.81 -29.83 -12.06
CA ILE A 299 30.13 -29.07 -10.85
C ILE A 299 28.93 -28.99 -9.92
N PHE A 300 27.73 -28.76 -10.47
CA PHE A 300 26.49 -28.79 -9.70
C PHE A 300 26.27 -30.14 -9.02
N LYS A 301 26.56 -31.25 -9.70
CA LYS A 301 26.44 -32.58 -9.11
C LYS A 301 27.37 -32.76 -7.91
N CYS A 302 28.63 -32.34 -8.02
CA CYS A 302 29.55 -32.34 -6.87
C CYS A 302 29.01 -31.51 -5.70
N ILE A 303 28.45 -30.32 -5.96
CA ILE A 303 27.85 -29.50 -4.88
C ILE A 303 26.70 -30.24 -4.19
N VAL A 304 25.81 -30.90 -4.93
CA VAL A 304 24.68 -31.63 -4.32
C VAL A 304 25.15 -32.83 -3.52
N ASP A 305 26.20 -33.52 -3.98
CA ASP A 305 26.70 -34.74 -3.34
C ASP A 305 27.59 -34.42 -2.12
N ASP A 306 28.36 -33.33 -2.17
CA ASP A 306 29.41 -33.02 -1.18
C ASP A 306 29.02 -31.92 -0.18
N TRP A 307 28.03 -31.06 -0.46
CA TRP A 307 27.74 -29.86 0.34
C TRP A 307 26.36 -29.90 1.01
N ASP A 308 26.34 -29.54 2.29
CA ASP A 308 25.11 -29.42 3.07
C ASP A 308 24.41 -28.07 2.82
N TYR A 309 23.27 -28.13 2.13
CA TYR A 309 22.43 -26.95 1.93
C TYR A 309 21.47 -26.72 3.10
N SER A 310 21.37 -25.47 3.57
CA SER A 310 20.40 -25.04 4.59
C SER A 310 19.47 -23.94 4.04
N CYS A 311 18.19 -24.00 4.42
CA CYS A 311 17.19 -23.03 3.96
C CYS A 311 17.63 -21.60 4.29
N GLY A 312 17.50 -20.71 3.31
CA GLY A 312 17.84 -19.30 3.46
C GLY A 312 19.32 -18.96 3.19
N SER A 313 20.17 -19.97 3.03
CA SER A 313 21.57 -19.77 2.60
C SER A 313 21.68 -19.74 1.08
N SER A 314 22.67 -19.03 0.55
CA SER A 314 23.07 -19.21 -0.85
C SER A 314 23.54 -20.65 -1.09
N LEU A 315 23.32 -21.17 -2.30
CA LEU A 315 23.75 -22.52 -2.66
C LEU A 315 25.28 -22.69 -2.60
N VAL A 316 26.00 -21.66 -3.04
CA VAL A 316 27.46 -21.60 -3.11
C VAL A 316 27.96 -20.24 -2.63
N PRO A 317 29.24 -20.08 -2.23
CA PRO A 317 29.81 -18.78 -1.89
C PRO A 317 29.93 -17.87 -3.11
N GLU A 318 30.06 -16.56 -2.86
CA GLU A 318 30.10 -15.51 -3.90
C GLU A 318 31.23 -15.69 -4.93
N SER A 319 32.37 -16.25 -4.50
CA SER A 319 33.51 -16.53 -5.38
C SER A 319 33.29 -17.70 -6.34
N HIS A 320 32.22 -18.49 -6.17
CA HIS A 320 31.98 -19.70 -6.94
C HIS A 320 31.36 -19.39 -8.32
N GLU A 321 31.77 -20.10 -9.37
CA GLU A 321 31.33 -19.87 -10.74
C GLU A 321 29.80 -20.00 -10.96
N LEU A 322 29.14 -20.82 -10.14
CA LEU A 322 27.69 -21.03 -10.17
C LEU A 322 26.88 -20.02 -9.36
N TYR A 323 27.53 -19.11 -8.62
CA TYR A 323 26.86 -18.18 -7.71
C TYR A 323 25.78 -17.35 -8.41
N ASN A 324 26.11 -16.75 -9.56
CA ASN A 324 25.18 -15.94 -10.36
C ASN A 324 24.46 -16.75 -11.47
N VAL A 325 24.56 -18.08 -11.44
CA VAL A 325 23.93 -18.97 -12.41
C VAL A 325 22.77 -19.73 -11.79
N LEU A 326 22.98 -20.28 -10.59
CA LEU A 326 22.00 -21.03 -9.83
C LEU A 326 21.50 -20.22 -8.64
N PHE A 327 20.19 -20.22 -8.48
CA PHE A 327 19.52 -19.43 -7.46
C PHE A 327 18.59 -20.32 -6.64
N VAL A 328 18.63 -20.12 -5.33
CA VAL A 328 17.63 -20.60 -4.37
C VAL A 328 16.92 -19.38 -3.79
N ARG A 329 15.78 -19.60 -3.15
CA ARG A 329 15.21 -18.56 -2.29
C ARG A 329 16.04 -18.46 -1.02
N GLU A 330 16.55 -17.28 -0.74
CA GLU A 330 17.36 -16.98 0.45
C GLU A 330 16.49 -16.34 1.53
N LYS A 331 15.32 -15.79 1.17
CA LYS A 331 14.30 -15.31 2.13
C LYS A 331 13.30 -16.42 2.49
N ILE A 332 13.82 -17.59 2.84
CA ILE A 332 13.03 -18.75 3.28
C ILE A 332 13.67 -19.41 4.49
N SER A 333 12.84 -19.99 5.37
CA SER A 333 13.29 -20.69 6.57
C SER A 333 12.91 -22.17 6.53
N CYS A 334 13.46 -22.95 7.46
CA CYS A 334 13.08 -24.34 7.68
C CYS A 334 11.59 -24.49 8.08
N GLU A 335 10.96 -23.45 8.62
CA GLU A 335 9.53 -23.44 8.95
C GLU A 335 8.65 -23.22 7.73
N SER A 336 9.19 -22.58 6.69
CA SER A 336 8.45 -22.27 5.47
C SER A 336 7.97 -23.55 4.76
N PRO A 337 6.75 -23.56 4.18
CA PRO A 337 6.24 -24.69 3.43
C PRO A 337 7.04 -24.93 2.14
N ILE A 338 6.79 -26.05 1.47
CA ILE A 338 7.35 -26.37 0.15
C ILE A 338 6.90 -25.30 -0.86
N GLU A 339 7.81 -24.89 -1.74
CA GLU A 339 7.54 -23.84 -2.73
C GLU A 339 6.47 -24.31 -3.73
N LEU A 340 5.55 -23.42 -4.11
CA LEU A 340 4.50 -23.77 -5.09
C LEU A 340 5.09 -24.14 -6.47
N SER A 341 6.25 -23.59 -6.80
CA SER A 341 7.00 -23.93 -8.00
C SER A 341 7.44 -25.40 -8.02
N TYR A 342 7.61 -26.04 -6.86
CA TYR A 342 7.98 -27.46 -6.77
C TYR A 342 6.91 -28.34 -7.45
N TYR A 343 5.65 -28.12 -7.07
CA TYR A 343 4.48 -28.86 -7.56
C TYR A 343 4.08 -28.52 -9.00
N SER A 344 4.39 -27.30 -9.43
CA SER A 344 4.00 -26.80 -10.76
C SER A 344 5.15 -26.82 -11.77
N SER A 345 6.34 -27.28 -11.36
CA SER A 345 7.47 -27.48 -12.26
C SER A 345 7.19 -28.62 -13.23
N ARG A 346 7.85 -28.62 -14.39
CA ARG A 346 7.77 -29.72 -15.36
C ARG A 346 8.57 -30.95 -14.94
N LYS A 347 9.14 -30.94 -13.74
CA LYS A 347 9.92 -32.06 -13.19
C LYS A 347 8.95 -33.05 -12.57
N ASN A 348 9.19 -34.34 -12.80
CA ASN A 348 8.39 -35.41 -12.19
C ASN A 348 8.83 -35.62 -10.74
N ASN A 349 8.66 -34.58 -9.92
CA ASN A 349 9.09 -34.58 -8.53
C ASN A 349 8.16 -35.47 -7.69
N PRO A 350 8.68 -36.12 -6.63
CA PRO A 350 7.85 -36.87 -5.70
C PRO A 350 6.74 -36.00 -5.12
N LEU A 351 5.55 -36.58 -4.98
CA LEU A 351 4.44 -35.90 -4.32
C LEU A 351 4.72 -35.88 -2.81
N VAL A 352 4.78 -34.68 -2.24
CA VAL A 352 5.08 -34.47 -0.82
C VAL A 352 4.09 -33.51 -0.18
N CYS A 353 3.89 -33.63 1.13
CA CYS A 353 3.08 -32.73 1.93
C CYS A 353 3.58 -31.29 1.82
N TYR A 354 2.67 -30.35 1.55
CA TYR A 354 2.95 -28.92 1.40
C TYR A 354 3.67 -28.32 2.60
N TRP A 355 3.33 -28.74 3.81
CA TRP A 355 3.82 -28.12 5.03
C TRP A 355 5.18 -28.66 5.47
N CYS A 356 5.35 -29.99 5.43
CA CYS A 356 6.53 -30.66 5.99
C CYS A 356 7.44 -31.30 4.96
N GLY A 357 7.01 -31.52 3.72
CA GLY A 357 7.79 -32.21 2.70
C GLY A 357 7.85 -33.74 2.84
N CYS A 358 7.09 -34.34 3.77
CA CYS A 358 6.96 -35.79 3.90
C CYS A 358 6.16 -36.38 2.73
N ASP A 359 6.59 -37.50 2.18
CA ASP A 359 5.90 -38.29 1.14
C ASP A 359 5.02 -39.41 1.73
N GLN A 360 5.09 -39.66 3.03
CA GLN A 360 4.32 -40.70 3.72
C GLN A 360 3.00 -40.17 4.29
N GLU A 361 2.02 -41.06 4.40
CA GLU A 361 0.70 -40.81 5.00
C GLU A 361 0.00 -39.56 4.45
N LEU A 362 0.11 -39.35 3.14
CA LEU A 362 -0.62 -38.30 2.44
C LEU A 362 -2.12 -38.61 2.43
N LEU A 363 -2.90 -37.60 2.80
CA LEU A 363 -4.35 -37.68 2.85
C LEU A 363 -4.95 -37.54 1.44
N GLU A 364 -6.07 -38.22 1.22
CA GLU A 364 -6.85 -38.04 0.00
C GLU A 364 -7.47 -36.63 -0.05
N PHE A 365 -7.51 -36.03 -1.25
CA PHE A 365 -8.08 -34.71 -1.43
C PHE A 365 -9.60 -34.73 -1.21
N PRO A 366 -10.14 -33.89 -0.31
CA PRO A 366 -11.58 -33.81 -0.13
C PRO A 366 -12.28 -33.30 -1.40
N THR A 367 -13.35 -33.97 -1.81
CA THR A 367 -14.11 -33.65 -3.03
C THR A 367 -14.65 -32.21 -3.06
N TYR A 368 -14.97 -31.64 -1.90
CA TYR A 368 -15.43 -30.25 -1.80
C TYR A 368 -14.31 -29.24 -2.09
N MET A 369 -13.04 -29.60 -1.85
CA MET A 369 -11.91 -28.72 -2.13
C MET A 369 -11.52 -28.74 -3.60
N THR A 370 -11.47 -29.93 -4.21
CA THR A 370 -11.11 -30.08 -5.63
C THR A 370 -12.19 -29.53 -6.57
N SER A 371 -13.45 -29.50 -6.14
CA SER A 371 -14.55 -28.85 -6.87
C SER A 371 -14.56 -27.32 -6.70
N LYS A 372 -14.05 -26.80 -5.59
CA LYS A 372 -14.03 -25.36 -5.29
C LYS A 372 -12.76 -24.66 -5.75
N TYR A 373 -11.61 -25.33 -5.77
CA TYR A 373 -10.31 -24.74 -6.06
C TYR A 373 -9.60 -25.46 -7.19
N LYS A 374 -8.92 -24.68 -8.04
CA LYS A 374 -8.16 -25.21 -9.18
C LYS A 374 -6.89 -25.93 -8.76
N PHE A 375 -6.26 -25.49 -7.67
CA PHE A 375 -5.03 -26.07 -7.14
C PHE A 375 -5.23 -26.42 -5.67
N VAL A 376 -5.05 -27.69 -5.33
CA VAL A 376 -5.06 -28.21 -3.95
C VAL A 376 -3.73 -28.94 -3.73
N PHE A 377 -3.03 -28.61 -2.64
CA PHE A 377 -1.70 -29.13 -2.36
C PHE A 377 -1.75 -30.24 -1.29
N PRO A 378 -0.91 -31.29 -1.39
CA PRO A 378 -0.98 -32.45 -0.49
C PRO A 378 -0.79 -32.09 0.98
N LEU A 379 -1.45 -32.85 1.86
CA LEU A 379 -1.35 -32.76 3.32
C LEU A 379 -1.09 -34.17 3.87
N CYS A 380 -0.21 -34.31 4.86
CA CYS A 380 -0.05 -35.57 5.59
C CYS A 380 -0.81 -35.57 6.92
N SER A 381 -1.13 -36.76 7.42
CA SER A 381 -1.75 -37.04 8.73
C SER A 381 -1.09 -36.27 9.88
N ILE A 382 0.25 -36.25 9.93
CA ILE A 382 1.04 -35.60 11.00
C ILE A 382 0.86 -34.08 10.99
N CYS A 383 0.79 -33.48 9.80
CA CYS A 383 0.53 -32.04 9.71
C CYS A 383 -0.91 -31.72 10.08
N GLN A 384 -1.86 -32.59 9.72
CA GLN A 384 -3.25 -32.46 10.10
C GLN A 384 -3.44 -32.52 11.62
N SER A 385 -2.78 -33.47 12.30
CA SER A 385 -2.83 -33.57 13.77
C SER A 385 -2.20 -32.37 14.48
N LYS A 386 -1.24 -31.69 13.82
CA LYS A 386 -0.67 -30.41 14.26
C LYS A 386 -1.53 -29.18 13.90
N GLY A 387 -2.78 -29.39 13.46
CA GLY A 387 -3.73 -28.32 13.15
C GLY A 387 -3.52 -27.63 11.80
N LYS A 388 -2.76 -28.23 10.87
CA LYS A 388 -2.66 -27.72 9.50
C LYS A 388 -3.81 -28.28 8.65
N ASP A 389 -4.26 -27.48 7.69
CA ASP A 389 -5.27 -27.87 6.71
C ASP A 389 -4.68 -27.88 5.30
N PHE A 390 -5.43 -28.43 4.34
CA PHE A 390 -5.09 -28.41 2.92
C PHE A 390 -4.92 -26.96 2.45
N PHE A 391 -3.80 -26.69 1.79
CA PHE A 391 -3.59 -25.41 1.14
C PHE A 391 -4.17 -25.45 -0.26
N ALA A 392 -4.92 -24.42 -0.66
CA ALA A 392 -5.55 -24.34 -1.97
C ALA A 392 -5.46 -22.94 -2.58
N ARG A 393 -5.43 -22.85 -3.92
CA ARG A 393 -5.38 -21.58 -4.65
C ARG A 393 -6.33 -21.57 -5.84
N ILE A 394 -6.78 -20.35 -6.16
CA ILE A 394 -7.67 -20.01 -7.28
C ILE A 394 -9.02 -20.70 -7.12
N GLU A 395 -9.97 -19.98 -6.55
CA GLU A 395 -11.35 -20.42 -6.45
C GLU A 395 -11.98 -20.49 -7.85
N ILE A 396 -12.61 -21.62 -8.15
CA ILE A 396 -13.35 -21.85 -9.38
C ILE A 396 -14.65 -21.05 -9.25
N LYS A 397 -14.69 -19.89 -9.91
CA LYS A 397 -15.92 -19.09 -10.01
C LYS A 397 -16.94 -19.87 -10.84
N THR A 398 -17.81 -20.62 -10.18
CA THR A 398 -19.02 -21.12 -10.83
C THR A 398 -19.97 -19.94 -10.98
N ASN A 399 -20.39 -19.64 -12.21
CA ASN A 399 -21.55 -18.77 -12.46
C ASN A 399 -22.81 -19.51 -11.99
N THR A 400 -23.00 -19.63 -10.68
CA THR A 400 -24.21 -20.20 -10.10
C THR A 400 -25.26 -19.09 -10.06
N LYS A 401 -26.11 -19.04 -11.10
CA LYS A 401 -27.46 -18.47 -10.98
C LYS A 401 -28.09 -19.08 -9.72
N GLY A 402 -28.51 -18.21 -8.79
CA GLY A 402 -28.84 -18.55 -7.41
C GLY A 402 -29.70 -19.80 -7.25
N GLN A 403 -29.17 -20.78 -6.52
CA GLN A 403 -30.00 -21.80 -5.89
C GLN A 403 -30.63 -21.21 -4.63
N LYS A 404 -31.92 -20.92 -4.73
CA LYS A 404 -32.82 -20.60 -3.61
C LYS A 404 -32.65 -21.65 -2.50
N ARG A 405 -32.19 -21.23 -1.32
CA ARG A 405 -32.45 -21.97 -0.08
C ARG A 405 -33.96 -21.97 0.16
N LYS A 406 -34.63 -23.08 -0.17
CA LYS A 406 -35.94 -23.40 0.42
C LYS A 406 -35.72 -23.59 1.92
N ARG A 407 -36.18 -22.63 2.73
CA ARG A 407 -36.41 -22.87 4.16
C ARG A 407 -37.52 -23.90 4.26
N ASN A 408 -37.20 -25.06 4.84
CA ASN A 408 -38.20 -26.01 5.30
C ASN A 408 -39.02 -25.33 6.41
N THR A 409 -40.28 -25.08 6.11
CA THR A 409 -41.34 -25.04 7.12
C THR A 409 -41.64 -26.48 7.51
N ASN A 410 -41.49 -26.84 8.78
CA ASN A 410 -42.24 -27.93 9.38
C ASN A 410 -42.48 -27.59 10.86
N SER A 411 -43.78 -27.52 11.16
CA SER A 411 -44.46 -27.75 12.46
C SER A 411 -44.07 -26.88 13.64
#